data_AF-A0A3D5CG92-F1
#
_entry.id   AF-A0A3D5CG92-F1
#
_cell.length_a   1.000
_cell.length_b   1.000
_cell.length_c   1.000
_cell.angle_alpha   90.00
_cell.angle_beta   90.00
_cell.angle_gamma   90.00
#
_symmetry.space_group_name_H-M   'P 1'
#
loop_
_entity.id
_entity.type
_entity.pdbx_description
1 polymer ?
#
loop_
_entity_poly.entity_id
_entity_poly.type
_entity_poly.pdbx_seq_one_letter_code
_entity_poly.pdbx_strand_id
1 'polypeptide(L)'
;MSRPLIIGHRGAPGYRPEHTRGSYELAIEMGVDAVEPDIVVSNDGILVIRHENELSTSTDVADHPEFAQRRTTKRIDGLDHVGWFAEDFTWDELATLRCRERIPGIR
;
A
#
# COMPACT_ATOMS: atom_id res chain seq x y z
N MET A 1 -2.70 15.34 33.74
CA MET A 1 -3.52 14.55 32.78
C MET A 1 -2.58 13.94 31.77
N SER A 2 -2.76 12.67 31.38
CA SER A 2 -2.00 12.09 30.26
C SER A 2 -2.46 12.73 28.95
N ARG A 3 -1.54 13.08 28.07
CA ARG A 3 -1.87 13.55 26.72
C ARG A 3 -2.49 12.41 25.89
N PRO A 4 -3.27 12.71 24.83
CA PRO A 4 -3.71 11.69 23.88
C PRO A 4 -2.53 10.95 23.24
N LEU A 5 -2.78 9.69 22.86
CA LEU A 5 -1.88 8.95 21.97
C LEU A 5 -2.04 9.46 20.54
N ILE A 6 -0.92 9.67 19.86
CA ILE A 6 -0.85 10.06 18.46
C ILE A 6 -0.39 8.84 17.67
N ILE A 7 -1.23 8.37 16.76
CA ILE A 7 -0.95 7.21 15.91
C ILE A 7 -0.78 7.70 14.46
N GLY A 8 0.39 7.44 13.88
CA GLY A 8 0.67 7.75 12.47
C GLY A 8 -0.07 6.79 11.54
N HIS A 9 -1.29 7.16 11.14
CA HIS A 9 -2.11 6.43 10.16
C HIS A 9 -1.33 6.27 8.85
N ARG A 10 -0.95 5.04 8.52
CA ARG A 10 -0.08 4.70 7.37
C ARG A 10 1.28 5.41 7.35
N GLY A 11 1.74 5.84 8.52
CA GLY A 11 2.92 6.67 8.74
C GLY A 11 2.61 8.16 8.66
N ALA A 12 3.28 8.87 7.76
CA ALA A 12 3.12 10.28 7.46
C ALA A 12 2.63 10.48 6.01
N PRO A 13 1.45 9.92 5.63
CA PRO A 13 0.91 10.02 4.28
C PRO A 13 0.53 11.45 3.90
N GLY A 14 0.65 12.40 4.85
CA GLY A 14 0.64 13.85 4.70
C GLY A 14 1.85 14.42 3.94
N TYR A 15 2.94 13.65 3.82
CA TYR A 15 4.26 14.16 3.39
C TYR A 15 5.06 13.19 2.52
N ARG A 16 4.79 11.89 2.61
CA ARG A 16 5.47 10.81 1.88
C ARG A 16 4.44 9.75 1.45
N PRO A 17 4.72 8.93 0.42
CA PRO A 17 3.80 7.87 0.02
C PRO A 17 3.49 6.93 1.19
N GLU A 18 2.20 6.65 1.40
CA GLU A 18 1.69 5.81 2.49
C GLU A 18 2.37 4.42 2.55
N HIS A 19 2.48 3.85 3.75
CA HIS A 19 3.06 2.51 3.98
C HIS A 19 4.49 2.29 3.46
N THR A 20 5.24 3.36 3.17
CA THR A 20 6.66 3.26 2.86
C THR A 20 7.51 3.39 4.12
N ARG A 21 8.72 2.85 4.09
CA ARG A 21 9.75 3.09 5.11
C ARG A 21 9.90 4.59 5.39
N GLY A 22 10.00 5.42 4.35
CA GLY A 22 10.15 6.87 4.51
C GLY A 22 8.94 7.57 5.14
N SER A 23 7.73 7.06 4.91
CA SER A 23 6.52 7.54 5.60
C SER A 23 6.54 7.21 7.09
N TYR A 24 6.96 6.00 7.45
CA TYR A 24 7.08 5.59 8.85
C TYR A 24 8.22 6.31 9.58
N GLU A 25 9.39 6.41 8.97
CA GLU A 25 10.54 7.13 9.54
C GLU A 25 10.19 8.60 9.82
N LEU A 26 9.51 9.28 8.89
CA LEU A 26 9.07 10.66 9.10
C LEU A 26 8.01 10.76 10.20
N ALA A 27 7.05 9.84 10.27
CA ALA A 27 6.05 9.85 11.35
C ALA A 27 6.71 9.72 12.73
N ILE A 28 7.70 8.82 12.85
CA ILE A 28 8.48 8.63 14.07
C ILE A 28 9.26 9.91 14.42
N GLU A 29 9.91 10.54 13.44
CA GLU A 29 10.61 11.83 13.62
C GLU A 29 9.66 12.94 14.09
N MET A 30 8.41 12.95 13.60
CA MET A 30 7.36 13.89 14.03
C MET A 30 6.81 13.60 15.44
N GLY A 31 7.23 12.51 16.09
CA GLY A 31 6.90 12.22 17.48
C GLY A 31 5.57 11.49 17.71
N VAL A 32 5.11 10.69 16.72
CA VAL A 32 3.98 9.78 16.96
C VAL A 32 4.33 8.72 18.02
N ASP A 33 3.35 8.28 18.80
CA ASP A 33 3.53 7.24 19.81
C ASP A 33 3.55 5.83 19.19
N ALA A 34 2.90 5.66 18.03
CA ALA A 34 2.87 4.43 17.26
C ALA A 34 2.63 4.75 15.78
N VAL A 35 2.96 3.80 14.91
CA VAL A 35 2.54 3.79 13.50
C VAL A 35 1.46 2.74 13.30
N GLU A 36 0.52 3.03 12.41
CA GLU A 36 -0.54 2.11 12.03
C GLU A 36 -0.20 1.47 10.67
N PRO A 37 -0.20 0.12 10.61
CA PRO A 37 -0.10 -0.61 9.35
C PRO A 37 -1.42 -1.28 8.97
N ASP A 38 -1.71 -1.22 7.67
CA ASP A 38 -2.70 -2.07 7.01
C ASP A 38 -1.99 -3.30 6.41
N ILE A 39 -2.69 -4.43 6.35
CA ILE A 39 -2.12 -5.70 5.88
C ILE A 39 -3.01 -6.34 4.82
N VAL A 40 -2.39 -6.74 3.71
CA VAL A 40 -2.96 -7.65 2.71
C VAL A 40 -2.09 -8.91 2.60
N VAL A 41 -2.55 -9.91 1.86
CA VAL A 41 -1.88 -11.22 1.76
C VAL A 41 -1.56 -11.52 0.30
N SER A 42 -0.36 -12.02 0.03
CA SER A 42 0.05 -12.53 -1.28
C SER A 42 -0.53 -13.93 -1.56
N ASN A 43 -0.42 -14.40 -2.81
CA ASN A 43 -0.87 -15.74 -3.21
C ASN A 43 -0.14 -16.87 -2.45
N ASP A 44 1.12 -16.64 -2.08
CA ASP A 44 1.95 -17.56 -1.31
C ASP A 44 1.88 -17.33 0.22
N GLY A 45 0.90 -16.55 0.69
CA GLY A 45 0.57 -16.42 2.11
C GLY A 45 1.46 -15.47 2.92
N ILE A 46 2.25 -14.62 2.25
CA ILE A 46 3.09 -13.62 2.89
C ILE A 46 2.27 -12.37 3.19
N LEU A 47 2.41 -11.83 4.41
CA LEU A 47 1.77 -10.60 4.84
C LEU A 47 2.51 -9.39 4.26
N VAL A 48 1.77 -8.49 3.61
CA VAL A 48 2.31 -7.30 2.94
C VAL A 48 1.69 -6.05 3.55
N ILE A 49 2.53 -5.10 3.98
CA ILE A 49 2.05 -3.81 4.51
C ILE A 49 1.51 -2.97 3.36
N ARG A 50 0.19 -2.80 3.31
CA ARG A 50 -0.54 -2.08 2.27
C ARG A 50 -2.01 -1.94 2.64
N HIS A 51 -2.65 -0.85 2.22
CA HIS A 51 -4.07 -0.61 2.48
C HIS A 51 -4.99 -1.32 1.48
N GLU A 52 -4.95 -0.97 0.20
CA GLU A 52 -5.70 -1.71 -0.83
C GLU A 52 -4.94 -2.93 -1.33
N ASN A 53 -5.64 -4.06 -1.49
CA ASN A 53 -5.10 -5.20 -2.22
C ASN A 53 -4.98 -4.91 -3.72
N GLU A 54 -5.79 -3.99 -4.26
CA GLU A 54 -5.62 -3.46 -5.62
C GLU A 54 -4.37 -2.57 -5.70
N LEU A 55 -3.48 -2.88 -6.64
CA LEU A 55 -2.11 -2.35 -6.70
C LEU A 55 -1.94 -1.16 -7.66
N SER A 56 -2.89 -0.90 -8.56
CA SER A 56 -2.72 0.07 -9.66
C SER A 56 -2.43 1.49 -9.19
N THR A 57 -3.05 1.91 -8.09
CA THR A 57 -3.06 3.34 -7.69
C THR A 57 -1.86 3.77 -6.86
N SER A 58 -1.19 2.83 -6.20
CA SER A 58 -0.10 3.13 -5.25
C SER A 58 1.15 2.28 -5.47
N THR A 59 1.24 1.60 -6.62
CA THR A 59 2.47 0.94 -7.12
C THR A 59 2.75 1.31 -8.57
N ASP A 60 3.84 0.79 -9.11
CA ASP A 60 4.21 0.81 -10.52
C ASP A 60 3.76 -0.42 -11.33
N VAL A 61 2.90 -1.30 -10.80
CA VAL A 61 2.53 -2.57 -11.44
C VAL A 61 2.10 -2.45 -12.91
N ALA A 62 1.44 -1.35 -13.28
CA ALA A 62 0.99 -1.10 -14.64
C ALA A 62 2.15 -0.86 -15.65
N ASP A 63 3.34 -0.50 -15.15
CA ASP A 63 4.53 -0.25 -15.95
C ASP A 63 5.42 -1.48 -16.11
N HIS A 64 5.02 -2.63 -15.56
CA HIS A 64 5.70 -3.92 -15.67
C HIS A 64 5.02 -4.79 -16.75
N PRO A 65 5.59 -4.91 -17.98
CA PRO A 65 4.97 -5.67 -19.06
C PRO A 65 4.77 -7.16 -18.74
N GLU A 66 5.65 -7.74 -17.92
CA GLU A 66 5.54 -9.11 -17.43
C GLU A 66 4.26 -9.36 -16.61
N PHE A 67 3.67 -8.31 -16.03
CA PHE A 67 2.44 -8.38 -15.26
C PHE A 67 1.21 -7.95 -16.05
N ALA A 68 1.33 -7.59 -17.33
CA ALA A 68 0.18 -7.14 -18.14
C ALA A 68 -0.97 -8.16 -18.17
N GLN A 69 -0.65 -9.46 -18.22
CA GLN A 69 -1.65 -10.54 -18.23
C GLN A 69 -2.28 -10.82 -16.85
N ARG A 70 -1.74 -10.23 -15.78
CA ARG A 70 -2.28 -10.36 -14.42
C ARG A 70 -3.43 -9.39 -14.15
N ARG A 71 -3.66 -8.41 -15.04
CA ARG A 71 -4.76 -7.45 -14.89
C ARG A 71 -6.09 -8.18 -15.08
N THR A 72 -6.97 -8.09 -14.09
CA THR A 72 -8.24 -8.84 -14.06
C THR A 72 -9.38 -8.00 -13.49
N THR A 73 -10.59 -8.53 -13.57
CA THR A 73 -11.78 -7.97 -12.92
C THR A 73 -12.17 -8.84 -11.74
N LYS A 74 -12.30 -8.25 -10.54
CA LYS A 74 -12.80 -8.92 -9.34
C LYS A 74 -14.05 -8.21 -8.83
N ARG A 75 -15.00 -8.99 -8.33
CA ARG A 75 -16.21 -8.45 -7.68
C ARG A 75 -16.00 -8.36 -6.17
N ILE A 76 -15.95 -7.15 -5.65
CA ILE A 76 -15.72 -6.84 -4.22
C ILE A 76 -16.89 -5.97 -3.76
N ASP A 77 -17.57 -6.37 -2.70
CA ASP A 77 -18.76 -5.70 -2.15
C ASP A 77 -19.86 -5.42 -3.20
N GLY A 78 -20.01 -6.33 -4.16
CA GLY A 78 -21.00 -6.23 -5.23
C GLY A 78 -20.60 -5.29 -6.38
N LEU A 79 -19.44 -4.64 -6.32
CA LEU A 79 -18.90 -3.78 -7.36
C LEU A 79 -17.78 -4.50 -8.13
N ASP A 80 -17.68 -4.24 -9.43
CA ASP A 80 -16.57 -4.72 -10.23
C ASP A 80 -15.38 -3.77 -10.10
N HIS A 81 -14.22 -4.33 -9.74
CA HIS A 81 -12.95 -3.65 -9.65
C HIS A 81 -12.01 -4.23 -10.70
N VAL A 82 -11.38 -3.38 -11.50
CA VAL A 82 -10.47 -3.79 -12.57
C VAL A 82 -9.06 -3.32 -12.22
N GLY A 83 -8.12 -4.25 -12.12
CA GLY A 83 -6.78 -3.92 -11.65
C GLY A 83 -5.88 -5.13 -11.49
N TRP A 84 -4.85 -4.95 -10.68
CA TRP A 84 -3.92 -6.00 -10.25
C TRP A 84 -4.08 -6.19 -8.75
N PHE A 85 -4.24 -7.42 -8.28
CA PHE A 85 -4.59 -7.66 -6.88
C PHE A 85 -3.47 -8.44 -6.20
N ALA A 86 -3.05 -8.01 -5.01
CA ALA A 86 -1.93 -8.58 -4.26
C ALA A 86 -2.03 -10.11 -4.11
N GLU A 87 -3.23 -10.64 -3.89
CA GLU A 87 -3.48 -12.07 -3.74
C GLU A 87 -3.31 -12.89 -5.04
N ASP A 88 -3.06 -12.25 -6.18
CA ASP A 88 -2.75 -12.93 -7.46
C ASP A 88 -1.23 -13.06 -7.69
N PHE A 89 -0.40 -12.45 -6.83
CA PHE A 89 1.05 -12.40 -6.94
C PHE A 89 1.74 -13.11 -5.78
N THR A 90 2.91 -13.69 -6.04
CA THR A 90 3.85 -14.16 -5.01
C THR A 90 4.58 -12.99 -4.36
N TRP A 91 5.18 -13.20 -3.18
CA TRP A 91 6.02 -12.19 -2.57
C TRP A 91 7.19 -11.77 -3.47
N ASP A 92 7.85 -12.73 -4.13
CA ASP A 92 8.99 -12.44 -5.00
C ASP A 92 8.61 -11.53 -6.16
N GLU A 93 7.40 -11.68 -6.72
CA GLU A 93 6.86 -10.75 -7.73
C GLU A 93 6.55 -9.38 -7.11
N LEU A 94 5.83 -9.34 -5.97
CA LEU A 94 5.45 -8.09 -5.30
C LEU A 94 6.66 -7.26 -4.86
N ALA A 95 7.74 -7.91 -4.41
CA ALA A 95 8.97 -7.26 -3.95
C ALA A 95 9.72 -6.52 -5.07
N THR A 96 9.39 -6.80 -6.34
CA THR A 96 9.95 -6.06 -7.49
C THR A 96 9.33 -4.68 -7.68
N LEU A 97 8.08 -4.50 -7.23
CA LEU A 97 7.31 -3.28 -7.42
C LEU A 97 7.89 -2.10 -6.60
N ARG A 98 7.59 -0.88 -7.03
CA ARG A 98 7.86 0.36 -6.32
C ARG A 98 6.56 1.03 -5.90
N CYS A 99 6.55 1.55 -4.67
CA CYS A 99 5.43 2.35 -4.17
C CYS A 99 5.40 3.73 -4.85
N ARG A 100 4.19 4.27 -5.05
CA ARG A 100 3.94 5.60 -5.62
C ARG A 100 2.97 6.39 -4.76
N GLU A 101 3.01 7.71 -4.91
CA GLU A 101 2.00 8.60 -4.30
C GLU A 101 0.64 8.30 -4.92
N ARG A 102 -0.35 8.03 -4.06
CA ARG A 102 -1.70 7.63 -4.47
C ARG A 102 -2.48 8.80 -5.05
N ILE A 103 -2.23 10.02 -4.57
CA ILE A 103 -2.97 11.22 -4.97
C ILE A 103 -1.99 12.30 -5.49
N PRO A 104 -1.37 12.07 -6.67
CA PRO A 104 -0.35 12.98 -7.21
C PRO A 104 -0.92 14.36 -7.62
N GLY A 105 -2.24 14.51 -7.73
CA GLY A 105 -2.85 15.81 -8.02
C GLY A 105 -2.83 16.78 -6.82
N ILE A 106 -2.60 16.28 -5.61
CA ILE A 106 -2.53 17.07 -4.38
C ILE A 106 -1.05 17.32 -3.99
N ARG A 107 -0.10 16.58 -4.58
CA ARG A 107 1.35 16.65 -4.29
C ARG A 107 2.24 16.38 -5.48
#